data_AF-A0A839A7H7-F1
#
_entry.id   AF-A0A839A7H7-F1
#
_cell.length_a   1.000
_cell.length_b   1.000
_cell.length_c   1.000
_cell.angle_alpha   90.00
_cell.angle_beta   90.00
_cell.angle_gamma   90.00
#
_symmetry.space_group_name_H-M   'P 1'
#
loop_
_entity.id
_entity.type
_entity.pdbx_description
1 polymer ?
#
loop_
_entity_poly.entity_id
_entity_poly.type
_entity_poly.pdbx_seq_one_letter_code
_entity_poly.pdbx_strand_id
1 'polypeptide(L)' 'MIDSETVRKLRQLDLGEFVDTLEMQEMDQDTRHLPFDERLQLSIDYLYQEKYNKRVSGLIKRSKFRIQEADVASIH' A
#
# COMPACT_ATOMS: atom_id res chain seq x y z
N MET A 1 16.33 6.61 10.96
CA MET A 1 16.29 5.45 11.89
C MET A 1 15.15 5.59 12.90
N ILE A 2 14.08 4.83 12.68
CA ILE A 2 12.91 4.79 13.57
C ILE A 2 13.21 3.87 14.76
N ASP A 3 12.76 4.25 15.95
CA ASP A 3 12.95 3.44 17.14
C ASP A 3 12.19 2.11 17.06
N SER A 4 12.85 1.05 17.54
CA SER A 4 12.32 -0.32 17.63
C SER A 4 10.99 -0.40 18.40
N GLU A 5 10.79 0.44 19.41
CA GLU A 5 9.54 0.48 20.16
C GLU A 5 8.40 1.08 19.32
N THR A 6 8.73 2.07 18.47
CA THR A 6 7.78 2.68 17.54
C THR A 6 7.33 1.68 16.48
N VAL A 7 8.26 0.89 15.93
CA VAL A 7 7.95 -0.21 15.01
C VAL A 7 7.03 -1.24 15.66
N ARG A 8 7.31 -1.64 16.90
CA ARG A 8 6.47 -2.60 17.63
C ARG A 8 5.06 -2.05 17.86
N LYS A 9 4.92 -0.78 18.27
CA LYS A 9 3.62 -0.12 18.46
C LYS A 9 2.82 -0.08 17.16
N LEU A 10 3.46 0.26 16.04
CA LEU A 10 2.81 0.29 14.72
C LEU A 10 2.32 -1.10 14.28
N ARG A 11 3.13 -2.15 14.49
CA ARG A 11 2.71 -3.53 14.20
C ARG A 11 1.55 -3.99 15.09
N GLN A 12 1.48 -3.55 16.35
CA GLN A 12 0.36 -3.84 17.24
C GLN A 12 -0.95 -3.12 16.85
N LEU A 13 -0.86 -2.03 16.11
CA LEU A 13 -2.01 -1.27 15.61
C LEU A 13 -2.48 -1.72 14.22
N ASP A 14 -2.03 -2.88 13.75
CA ASP A 14 -2.25 -3.38 12.38
C ASP A 14 -1.72 -2.43 11.27
N LEU A 15 -0.79 -1.54 11.63
CA LEU A 15 -0.11 -0.62 10.71
C LEU A 15 1.25 -1.18 10.26
N GLY A 16 1.37 -2.50 10.15
CA GLY A 16 2.60 -3.16 9.70
C GLY A 16 3.06 -2.68 8.32
N GLU A 17 2.12 -2.47 7.40
CA GLU A 17 2.39 -1.95 6.06
C GLU A 17 3.06 -0.56 6.12
N PHE A 18 2.73 0.26 7.11
CA PHE A 18 3.35 1.58 7.30
C PHE A 18 4.83 1.46 7.70
N VAL A 19 5.17 0.48 8.56
CA VAL A 19 6.56 0.21 8.90
C VAL A 19 7.34 -0.15 7.64
N ASP A 20 6.79 -1.03 6.81
CA ASP A 20 7.45 -1.48 5.59
C ASP A 20 7.69 -0.30 4.62
N THR A 21 6.73 0.64 4.52
CA THR A 21 6.92 1.87 3.72
C THR A 21 8.01 2.80 4.26
N LEU A 22 8.13 2.90 5.58
CA LEU A 22 9.14 3.73 6.21
C LEU A 22 10.54 3.12 6.07
N GLU A 23 10.65 1.79 6.15
CA GLU A 23 11.89 1.07 5.85
C GLU A 23 12.30 1.26 4.39
N MET A 24 11.34 1.19 3.45
CA MET A 24 11.59 1.45 2.03
C MET A 24 12.10 2.88 1.79
N GLN A 25 11.50 3.89 2.43
CA GLN A 25 11.96 5.29 2.34
C GLN A 25 13.33 5.53 2.99
N GLU A 26 13.70 4.76 4.01
CA GLU A 26 15.04 4.81 4.58
C GLU A 26 16.06 4.11 3.68
N MET A 27 15.68 3.19 2.80
CA MET A 27 16.60 2.58 1.82
C MET A 27 16.80 3.45 0.58
N ASP A 28 15.80 4.23 0.20
CA ASP A 28 15.83 5.11 -0.97
C ASP A 28 16.61 6.42 -0.68
N GLN A 29 17.55 6.75 -1.57
CA GLN A 29 18.41 7.93 -1.42
C GLN A 29 17.63 9.22 -1.66
N ASP A 30 16.64 9.20 -2.55
CA ASP A 30 15.88 10.38 -2.93
C ASP A 30 14.98 10.85 -1.78
N THR A 31 14.36 9.91 -1.05
CA THR A 31 13.51 10.23 0.09
C THR A 31 14.28 10.61 1.35
N ARG A 32 15.55 10.18 1.52
CA ARG A 32 16.36 10.54 2.70
C ARG A 32 16.64 12.03 2.82
N HIS A 33 16.68 12.73 1.70
CA HIS A 33 16.94 14.18 1.68
C HIS A 33 15.70 15.01 2.04
N LEU A 34 14.52 14.40 2.07
CA LEU A 34 13.26 15.08 2.34
C LEU A 34 13.04 15.31 3.85
N PRO A 35 12.41 16.42 4.24
CA PRO A 35 11.97 16.64 5.61
C PRO A 35 10.97 15.56 6.05
N PHE A 36 10.85 15.39 7.37
CA PHE A 36 9.97 14.35 7.94
C PHE A 36 8.52 14.49 7.47
N ASP A 37 8.00 15.71 7.39
CA ASP A 37 6.60 15.95 7.00
C ASP A 37 6.32 15.48 5.57
N GLU A 38 7.24 15.72 4.64
CA GLU A 38 7.13 15.26 3.26
C GLU A 38 7.25 13.73 3.17
N ARG A 39 8.18 13.12 3.92
CA ARG A 39 8.28 11.66 3.99
C ARG A 39 7.00 11.03 4.52
N LEU A 40 6.42 11.62 5.58
CA LEU A 40 5.16 11.18 6.17
C LEU A 40 4.00 11.27 5.17
N GLN A 41 3.88 12.39 4.45
CA GLN A 41 2.88 12.55 3.39
C GLN A 41 3.03 11.47 2.32
N LEU A 42 4.26 11.25 1.82
CA LEU A 42 4.55 10.22 0.83
C LEU A 42 4.21 8.81 1.32
N SER A 43 4.53 8.47 2.58
CA SER A 43 4.19 7.16 3.14
C SER A 43 2.67 6.96 3.21
N ILE A 44 1.93 7.99 3.63
CA ILE A 44 0.47 7.94 3.73
C ILE A 44 -0.16 7.79 2.33
N ASP A 45 0.30 8.57 1.36
CA ASP A 45 -0.20 8.53 -0.02
C ASP A 45 0.05 7.15 -0.66
N TYR A 46 1.25 6.61 -0.48
CA TYR A 46 1.59 5.28 -0.96
C TYR A 46 0.68 4.21 -0.34
N LEU A 47 0.51 4.21 0.98
CA LEU A 47 -0.37 3.25 1.65
C LEU A 47 -1.82 3.37 1.20
N TYR A 48 -2.31 4.59 1.02
CA TYR A 48 -3.66 4.83 0.54
C TYR A 48 -3.87 4.20 -0.83
N GLN A 49 -2.93 4.44 -1.76
CA GLN A 49 -2.95 3.84 -3.09
C GLN A 49 -2.85 2.31 -3.03
N GLU A 50 -1.96 1.75 -2.22
CA GLU A 50 -1.80 0.30 -2.09
C GLU A 50 -3.09 -0.36 -1.61
N LYS A 51 -3.71 0.17 -0.56
CA LYS A 51 -4.99 -0.32 -0.03
C LYS A 51 -6.12 -0.18 -1.06
N TYR A 52 -6.17 0.94 -1.78
CA TYR A 52 -7.14 1.12 -2.85
C TYR A 52 -6.94 0.09 -3.97
N ASN A 53 -5.70 -0.13 -4.41
CA ASN A 53 -5.36 -1.11 -5.45
C ASN A 53 -5.70 -2.54 -5.01
N LYS A 54 -5.44 -2.91 -3.75
CA LYS A 54 -5.86 -4.20 -3.17
C LYS A 54 -7.39 -4.34 -3.21
N ARG A 55 -8.14 -3.29 -2.86
CA ARG A 55 -9.61 -3.28 -2.92
C ARG A 55 -10.13 -3.45 -4.34
N VAL A 56 -9.60 -2.67 -5.29
CA VAL A 56 -9.96 -2.76 -6.72
C VAL A 56 -9.64 -4.14 -7.27
N SER A 57 -8.45 -4.67 -7.01
CA SER A 57 -8.04 -6.02 -7.43
C SER A 57 -8.96 -7.10 -6.85
N GLY A 58 -9.36 -6.97 -5.58
CA GLY A 58 -10.33 -7.86 -4.96
C GLY A 58 -11.72 -7.79 -5.62
N LEU A 59 -12.18 -6.59 -6.00
CA LEU A 59 -13.44 -6.40 -6.72
C LEU A 59 -13.39 -7.02 -8.12
N ILE A 60 -12.29 -6.83 -8.86
CA ILE A 60 -12.08 -7.43 -10.20
C ILE A 60 -12.06 -8.96 -10.11
N LYS A 61 -11.35 -9.54 -9.11
CA LYS A 61 -11.35 -10.99 -8.91
C LYS A 61 -12.77 -11.50 -8.67
N ARG A 62 -13.52 -10.86 -7.76
CA ARG A 62 -14.91 -11.24 -7.47
C ARG A 62 -15.87 -11.02 -8.64
N SER A 63 -15.65 -10.03 -9.50
CA SER A 63 -16.48 -9.83 -10.70
C SER A 63 -16.23 -10.91 -11.73
N LYS A 64 -14.97 -11.34 -11.94
CA LYS A 64 -14.62 -12.46 -12.81
C LYS A 64 -15.25 -13.78 -12.35
N PHE A 65 -15.39 -14.00 -11.04
CA PHE A 65 -16.10 -15.18 -10.52
C PHE A 65 -17.62 -15.12 -10.68
N ARG A 66 -18.21 -13.95 -10.93
CA ARG A 66 -19.66 -13.82 -11.19
C ARG A 66 -20.04 -14.08 -12.65
N ILE A 67 -19.11 -13.95 -13.59
CA ILE A 67 -19.37 -14.19 -15.01
C ILE A 67 -18.35 -15.23 -15.47
N GLN A 68 -18.79 -16.49 -15.51
CA GLN A 68 -17.93 -17.64 -15.82
C GLN A 68 -17.30 -17.56 -17.23
N GLU A 69 -17.94 -16.82 -18.15
CA GLU A 69 -17.52 -16.64 -19.54
C GLU A 69 -17.61 -15.16 -19.98
N ALA A 70 -17.00 -14.25 -19.20
CA ALA A 70 -16.79 -12.87 -19.66
C ALA A 70 -15.65 -12.82 -20.68
N ASP A 71 -15.88 -13.36 -21.87
CA ASP A 71 -15.04 -13.18 -23.05
C ASP A 71 -15.49 -11.92 -23.82
N VAL A 72 -14.57 -11.17 -24.40
CA VAL A 72 -14.90 -9.99 -25.24
C VAL A 72 -15.67 -10.43 -26.49
N ALA A 73 -15.54 -11.71 -26.88
CA ALA A 73 -16.30 -12.33 -27.96
C ALA A 73 -17.79 -12.58 -27.64
N SER A 74 -18.23 -12.53 -26.37
CA SER A 74 -19.63 -12.74 -25.98
C SER A 74 -20.47 -11.46 -25.98
N ILE A 75 -19.87 -10.31 -26.33
CA ILE A 75 -20.57 -9.06 -26.57
C ILE A 75 -20.97 -9.05 -28.07
N HIS A 76 -22.23 -9.39 -28.36
CA HIS A 76 -22.86 -9.22 -29.68
C HIS A 76 -23.99 -8.20 -29.60
#